data_AF-A0A486VLA0-F1
#
_entry.id   AF-A0A486VLA0-F1
#
_cell.length_a   1.000
_cell.length_b   1.000
_cell.length_c   1.000
_cell.angle_alpha   90.00
_cell.angle_beta   90.00
_cell.angle_gamma   90.00
#
_symmetry.space_group_name_H-M   'P 1'
#
loop_
_entity.id
_entity.type
_entity.pdbx_description
1 polymer ?
#
loop_
_entity_poly.entity_id
_entity_poly.type
_entity_poly.pdbx_seq_one_letter_code
_entity_poly.pdbx_strand_id
1 'polypeptide(L)'
;MNKFRMGYLDEDESDIARFYDFIKKYDTYEFIDFKPKPSIEELIDEINSSNLDILVIDFQINEYVNINYNGVRVFDSIRNKRKNFPCIILTSFADDAISESFDTHIVYSKSIPFGCDTESKKLFELKIRKSIEHYISELQKASDEFAKLTSLTSLTLDQENRLLELDEFLESNLNNDVKIPKHLKTSQHIGNIKELINRAEDILEKMDVLYVSAEKK
;
A
#
# COMPACT_ATOMS: atom_id res chain seq x y z
N MET A 1 -12.74 5.02 -14.98
CA MET A 1 -12.26 4.10 -13.93
C MET A 1 -10.90 4.61 -13.51
N ASN A 2 -10.62 4.75 -12.21
CA ASN A 2 -9.28 5.09 -11.75
C ASN A 2 -8.35 3.92 -12.08
N LYS A 3 -7.18 4.23 -12.65
CA LYS A 3 -6.12 3.24 -12.90
C LYS A 3 -5.43 2.91 -11.58
N PHE A 4 -4.99 1.67 -11.41
CA PHE A 4 -4.20 1.26 -10.24
C PHE A 4 -2.77 1.75 -10.39
N ARG A 5 -2.21 2.35 -9.34
CA ARG A 5 -0.85 2.86 -9.31
C ARG A 5 0.13 1.71 -9.05
N MET A 6 0.91 1.38 -10.06
CA MET A 6 1.88 0.29 -10.01
C MET A 6 3.29 0.85 -9.98
N GLY A 7 4.03 0.52 -8.93
CA GLY A 7 5.46 0.77 -8.86
C GLY A 7 6.27 -0.37 -9.47
N TYR A 8 7.36 -0.04 -10.17
CA TYR A 8 8.39 -0.99 -10.56
C TYR A 8 9.77 -0.49 -10.11
N LEU A 9 10.45 -1.26 -9.27
CA LEU A 9 11.78 -0.95 -8.76
C LEU A 9 12.82 -1.85 -9.44
N ASP A 10 13.67 -1.23 -10.25
CA ASP A 10 14.79 -1.86 -10.95
C ASP A 10 15.87 -0.80 -11.19
N GLU A 11 17.12 -1.21 -11.34
CA GLU A 11 18.27 -0.38 -11.62
C GLU A 11 18.55 -0.25 -13.11
N ASP A 12 18.13 -1.22 -13.93
CA ASP A 12 18.33 -1.23 -15.37
C ASP A 12 17.14 -0.57 -16.10
N GLU A 13 17.41 0.58 -16.74
CA GLU A 13 16.43 1.31 -17.56
C GLU A 13 15.84 0.45 -18.69
N SER A 14 16.60 -0.51 -19.20
CA SER A 14 16.17 -1.43 -20.26
C SER A 14 15.06 -2.36 -19.75
N ASP A 15 15.22 -2.90 -18.53
CA ASP A 15 14.22 -3.77 -17.92
C ASP A 15 12.99 -2.98 -17.47
N ILE A 16 13.18 -1.75 -16.95
CA ILE A 16 12.07 -0.81 -16.69
C ILE A 16 11.25 -0.57 -17.97
N ALA A 17 11.90 -0.24 -19.09
CA ALA A 17 11.23 0.02 -20.35
C ALA A 17 10.48 -1.23 -20.88
N ARG A 18 11.10 -2.41 -20.77
CA ARG A 18 10.46 -3.69 -21.14
C ARG A 18 9.23 -3.98 -20.29
N PHE A 19 9.30 -3.72 -18.99
CA PHE A 19 8.20 -3.96 -18.08
C PHE A 19 7.05 -2.97 -18.33
N TYR A 20 7.38 -1.69 -18.57
CA TYR A 20 6.41 -0.70 -19.02
C TYR A 20 5.71 -1.13 -20.32
N ASP A 21 6.46 -1.62 -21.31
CA ASP A 21 5.91 -2.13 -22.57
C ASP A 21 4.98 -3.33 -22.40
N PHE A 22 5.21 -4.14 -21.37
CA PHE A 22 4.32 -5.23 -20.98
C PHE A 22 3.04 -4.69 -20.33
N ILE A 23 3.15 -3.81 -19.33
CA ILE A 23 2.01 -3.29 -18.55
C ILE A 23 1.13 -2.33 -19.34
N LYS A 24 1.69 -1.48 -20.21
CA LYS A 24 0.93 -0.49 -21.00
C LYS A 24 -0.14 -1.11 -21.92
N LYS A 25 -0.04 -2.42 -22.19
CA LYS A 25 -1.04 -3.19 -22.95
C LYS A 25 -2.35 -3.34 -22.18
N TYR A 26 -2.29 -3.22 -20.86
CA TYR A 26 -3.40 -3.27 -19.94
C TYR A 26 -3.66 -1.83 -19.47
N ASP A 27 -4.65 -1.16 -20.05
CA ASP A 27 -5.03 0.25 -19.75
C ASP A 27 -5.63 0.43 -18.34
N THR A 28 -5.25 -0.43 -17.41
CA THR A 28 -5.71 -0.54 -16.02
C THR A 28 -4.71 0.09 -15.04
N TYR A 29 -3.44 0.25 -15.45
CA TYR A 29 -2.36 0.62 -14.53
C TYR A 29 -1.76 1.99 -14.87
N GLU A 30 -1.48 2.77 -13.83
CA GLU A 30 -0.61 3.94 -13.87
C GLU A 30 0.78 3.50 -13.42
N PHE A 31 1.73 3.52 -14.34
CA PHE A 31 3.08 3.02 -14.10
C PHE A 31 3.98 4.10 -13.50
N ILE A 32 4.70 3.76 -12.44
CA ILE A 32 5.68 4.61 -11.76
C ILE A 32 6.96 3.81 -11.61
N ASP A 33 8.06 4.27 -12.21
CA ASP A 33 9.38 3.67 -12.04
C ASP A 33 10.09 4.21 -10.80
N PHE A 34 10.82 3.32 -10.13
CA PHE A 34 11.69 3.63 -9.00
C PHE A 34 13.07 3.07 -9.30
N LYS A 35 14.10 3.82 -8.91
CA LYS A 35 15.50 3.36 -8.95
C LYS A 35 16.01 3.19 -7.53
N PRO A 36 16.93 2.24 -7.28
CA PRO A 36 17.55 2.12 -5.97
C PRO A 36 18.29 3.40 -5.58
N LYS A 37 18.21 3.76 -4.30
CA LYS A 37 18.88 4.92 -3.72
C LYS A 37 19.99 4.46 -2.77
N PRO A 38 21.00 5.30 -2.48
CA PRO A 38 22.03 4.94 -1.50
C PRO A 38 21.47 4.59 -0.12
N SER A 39 20.37 5.24 0.28
CA SER A 39 19.62 4.94 1.50
C SER A 39 18.32 4.22 1.17
N ILE A 40 18.12 3.04 1.77
CA ILE A 40 16.85 2.31 1.70
C ILE A 40 15.72 3.14 2.28
N GLU A 41 15.96 3.92 3.34
CA GLU A 41 14.93 4.73 4.00
C GLU A 41 14.35 5.79 3.04
N GLU A 42 15.21 6.46 2.27
CA GLU A 42 14.79 7.44 1.26
C GLU A 42 13.95 6.81 0.16
N LEU A 43 14.33 5.62 -0.30
CA LEU A 43 13.57 4.86 -1.29
C LEU A 43 12.20 4.46 -0.74
N ILE A 44 12.14 3.97 0.49
CA ILE A 44 10.88 3.58 1.12
C ILE A 44 9.96 4.78 1.33
N ASP A 45 10.48 5.94 1.72
CA ASP A 45 9.66 7.13 1.93
C ASP A 45 9.11 7.69 0.61
N GLU A 46 9.87 7.60 -0.49
CA GLU A 46 9.41 7.94 -1.84
C GLU A 46 8.31 6.99 -2.34
N ILE A 47 8.51 5.67 -2.17
CA ILE A 47 7.51 4.65 -2.50
C ILE A 47 6.21 4.89 -1.71
N ASN A 48 6.33 5.21 -0.42
CA ASN A 48 5.17 5.46 0.41
C ASN A 48 4.44 6.75 0.00
N SER A 49 5.16 7.83 -0.24
CA SER A 49 4.60 9.12 -0.70
C SER A 49 3.87 8.99 -2.04
N SER A 50 4.24 7.99 -2.84
CA SER A 50 3.66 7.72 -4.14
C SER A 50 2.30 7.01 -4.11
N ASN A 51 1.70 6.74 -2.95
CA ASN A 51 0.38 6.07 -2.80
C ASN A 51 0.15 4.93 -3.81
N LEU A 52 1.12 4.03 -3.93
CA LEU A 52 1.02 2.88 -4.84
C LEU A 52 -0.05 1.90 -4.36
N ASP A 53 -0.70 1.23 -5.31
CA ASP A 53 -1.60 0.10 -5.07
C ASP A 53 -0.87 -1.23 -5.08
N ILE A 54 0.26 -1.33 -5.80
CA ILE A 54 1.15 -2.50 -5.84
C ILE A 54 2.58 -2.06 -6.14
N LEU A 55 3.55 -2.81 -5.61
CA LEU A 55 4.96 -2.65 -5.97
C LEU A 55 5.55 -3.96 -6.51
N VAL A 56 6.25 -3.87 -7.62
CA VAL A 56 7.05 -4.96 -8.19
C VAL A 56 8.52 -4.58 -8.03
N ILE A 57 9.32 -5.47 -7.44
CA ILE A 57 10.70 -5.21 -7.04
C ILE A 57 11.61 -6.25 -7.71
N ASP A 58 12.69 -5.83 -8.37
CA ASP A 58 13.73 -6.77 -8.75
C ASP A 58 14.53 -7.25 -7.52
N PHE A 59 14.89 -8.54 -7.49
CA PHE A 59 15.67 -9.11 -6.40
C PHE A 59 17.09 -8.56 -6.35
N GLN A 60 17.75 -8.39 -7.51
CA GLN A 60 19.17 -8.10 -7.66
C GLN A 60 19.47 -6.63 -7.93
N ILE A 61 18.73 -5.72 -7.29
CA ILE A 61 18.89 -4.27 -7.43
C ILE A 61 20.25 -3.68 -7.05
N ASN A 62 21.13 -4.52 -6.50
CA ASN A 62 22.47 -4.18 -6.05
C ASN A 62 23.59 -4.62 -7.00
N GLU A 63 23.28 -5.20 -8.15
CA GLU A 63 24.32 -5.65 -9.11
C GLU A 63 25.08 -4.47 -9.74
N TYR A 64 24.35 -3.42 -10.15
CA TYR A 64 24.92 -2.29 -10.88
C TYR A 64 25.07 -1.02 -10.03
N VAL A 65 24.57 -1.05 -8.80
CA VAL A 65 24.54 0.11 -7.89
C VAL A 65 25.21 -0.27 -6.59
N ASN A 66 26.09 0.61 -6.08
CA ASN A 66 26.83 0.38 -4.83
C ASN A 66 25.93 0.55 -3.59
N ILE A 67 24.92 -0.30 -3.47
CA ILE A 67 23.96 -0.38 -2.36
C ILE A 67 24.17 -1.67 -1.57
N ASN A 68 23.89 -1.62 -0.27
CA ASN A 68 24.09 -2.74 0.66
C ASN A 68 22.80 -3.53 0.95
N TYR A 69 21.75 -3.34 0.14
CA TYR A 69 20.45 -3.96 0.32
C TYR A 69 19.94 -4.54 -1.01
N ASN A 70 19.09 -5.57 -0.92
CA ASN A 70 18.50 -6.27 -2.07
C ASN A 70 16.98 -6.09 -2.09
N GLY A 71 16.29 -6.69 -3.07
CA GLY A 71 14.83 -6.59 -3.20
C GLY A 71 14.06 -7.14 -2.00
N VAL A 72 14.56 -8.18 -1.33
CA VAL A 72 13.94 -8.75 -0.12
C VAL A 72 13.97 -7.76 1.04
N ARG A 73 15.09 -7.04 1.23
CA ARG A 73 15.19 -5.99 2.26
C ARG A 73 14.20 -4.85 2.03
N VAL A 74 13.97 -4.48 0.77
CA VAL A 74 12.94 -3.49 0.41
C VAL A 74 11.55 -4.03 0.76
N PHE A 75 11.24 -5.26 0.36
CA PHE A 75 9.98 -5.92 0.69
C PHE A 75 9.70 -5.95 2.19
N ASP A 76 10.66 -6.40 3.01
CA ASP A 76 10.52 -6.46 4.46
C ASP A 76 10.29 -5.07 5.07
N SER A 77 11.01 -4.07 4.57
CA SER A 77 10.88 -2.67 5.05
C SER A 77 9.50 -2.09 4.74
N ILE A 78 8.95 -2.40 3.57
CA ILE A 78 7.60 -1.98 3.19
C ILE A 78 6.57 -2.72 4.04
N ARG A 79 6.70 -4.03 4.18
CA ARG A 79 5.77 -4.85 4.96
C ARG A 79 5.71 -4.43 6.43
N ASN A 80 6.83 -3.98 6.98
CA ASN A 80 6.91 -3.44 8.33
C ASN A 80 6.18 -2.08 8.48
N LYS A 81 6.17 -1.24 7.44
CA LYS A 81 5.45 0.05 7.46
C LYS A 81 3.98 -0.09 7.06
N ARG A 82 3.67 -0.93 6.06
CA ARG A 82 2.34 -1.21 5.50
C ARG A 82 2.05 -2.69 5.56
N LYS A 83 1.27 -3.12 6.55
CA LYS A 83 0.92 -4.53 6.72
C LYS A 83 0.06 -5.00 5.53
N ASN A 84 0.40 -6.15 4.98
CA ASN A 84 -0.27 -6.81 3.84
C ASN A 84 -0.26 -6.04 2.51
N PHE A 85 0.53 -4.97 2.39
CA PHE A 85 0.66 -4.25 1.12
C PHE A 85 1.14 -5.19 0.00
N PRO A 86 0.45 -5.25 -1.15
CA PRO A 86 0.78 -6.20 -2.20
C PRO A 86 2.13 -5.82 -2.83
N CYS A 87 3.09 -6.72 -2.66
CA CYS A 87 4.42 -6.63 -3.24
C CYS A 87 4.77 -7.92 -3.96
N ILE A 88 5.48 -7.79 -5.08
CA ILE A 88 5.93 -8.92 -5.89
C ILE A 88 7.43 -8.76 -6.11
N ILE A 89 8.19 -9.83 -5.93
CA ILE A 89 9.62 -9.88 -6.23
C ILE A 89 9.81 -10.56 -7.59
N LEU A 90 10.51 -9.92 -8.51
CA LEU A 90 10.97 -10.50 -9.76
C LEU A 90 12.44 -10.88 -9.65
N THR A 91 12.80 -12.03 -10.21
CA THR A 91 14.20 -12.50 -10.20
C THR A 91 14.50 -13.33 -11.44
N SER A 92 15.74 -13.27 -11.92
CA SER A 92 16.26 -14.22 -12.91
C SER A 92 16.69 -15.54 -12.27
N PHE A 93 16.97 -15.54 -10.97
CA PHE A 93 17.43 -16.69 -10.18
C PHE A 93 16.39 -16.99 -9.08
N ALA A 94 15.44 -17.88 -9.40
CA ALA A 94 14.36 -18.24 -8.49
C ALA A 94 14.88 -18.93 -7.21
N ASP A 95 15.93 -19.76 -7.33
CA ASP A 95 16.47 -20.53 -6.20
C ASP A 95 17.09 -19.63 -5.13
N ASP A 96 17.86 -18.62 -5.52
CA ASP A 96 18.50 -17.68 -4.59
C ASP A 96 17.46 -16.81 -3.87
N ALA A 97 16.48 -16.29 -4.62
CA ALA A 97 15.40 -15.48 -4.04
C ALA A 97 14.48 -16.29 -3.13
N ILE A 98 14.22 -17.57 -3.42
CA ILE A 98 13.45 -18.47 -2.54
C ILE A 98 14.22 -18.77 -1.26
N SER A 99 15.55 -18.89 -1.33
CA SER A 99 16.38 -19.16 -0.16
C SER A 99 16.46 -17.98 0.81
N GLU A 100 16.40 -16.74 0.30
CA GLU A 100 16.46 -15.52 1.11
C GLU A 100 15.09 -14.93 1.47
N SER A 101 14.04 -15.23 0.69
CA SER A 101 12.67 -14.75 0.95
C SER A 101 11.93 -15.66 1.92
N PHE A 102 11.20 -15.05 2.87
CA PHE A 102 10.29 -15.76 3.77
C PHE A 102 9.00 -16.24 3.08
N ASP A 103 8.65 -15.70 1.92
CA ASP A 103 7.44 -16.07 1.18
C ASP A 103 7.78 -16.35 -0.28
N THR A 104 7.57 -17.59 -0.70
CA THR A 104 7.82 -18.02 -2.08
C THR A 104 6.69 -17.65 -3.02
N HIS A 105 5.49 -17.32 -2.51
CA HIS A 105 4.32 -17.00 -3.34
C HIS A 105 4.41 -15.62 -3.98
N ILE A 106 5.30 -14.77 -3.48
CA ILE A 106 5.56 -13.42 -4.00
C ILE A 106 6.76 -13.37 -4.97
N VAL A 107 7.53 -14.46 -5.12
CA VAL A 107 8.72 -14.51 -5.98
C VAL A 107 8.36 -15.07 -7.36
N TYR A 108 8.68 -14.32 -8.41
CA TYR A 108 8.36 -14.65 -9.80
C TYR A 108 9.61 -14.55 -10.68
N SER A 109 9.68 -15.40 -11.71
CA SER A 109 10.78 -15.32 -12.66
C SER A 109 10.61 -14.14 -13.63
N LYS A 110 11.67 -13.35 -13.86
CA LYS A 110 11.75 -12.30 -14.90
C LYS A 110 11.47 -12.85 -16.31
N SER A 111 11.68 -14.14 -16.54
CA SER A 111 11.32 -14.82 -17.79
C SER A 111 9.83 -14.76 -18.12
N ILE A 112 8.95 -14.51 -17.14
CA ILE A 112 7.51 -14.41 -17.36
C ILE A 112 7.15 -13.09 -18.07
N PRO A 113 7.39 -11.90 -17.49
CA PRO A 113 7.08 -10.63 -18.16
C PRO A 113 7.93 -10.41 -19.42
N PHE A 114 9.16 -10.93 -19.46
CA PHE A 114 10.10 -10.70 -20.58
C PHE A 114 10.13 -11.81 -21.64
N GLY A 115 9.53 -12.97 -21.37
CA GLY A 115 9.52 -14.10 -22.31
C GLY A 115 8.59 -13.92 -23.50
N CYS A 116 8.47 -14.95 -24.33
CA CYS A 116 7.56 -14.96 -25.49
C CYS A 116 6.19 -15.59 -25.19
N ASP A 117 6.04 -16.28 -24.06
CA ASP A 117 4.79 -16.96 -23.73
C ASP A 117 3.70 -15.97 -23.31
N THR A 118 2.65 -15.90 -24.11
CA THR A 118 1.55 -14.94 -23.90
C THR A 118 0.61 -15.38 -22.78
N GLU A 119 0.47 -16.69 -22.54
CA GLU A 119 -0.42 -17.20 -21.50
C GLU A 119 0.17 -16.97 -20.10
N SER A 120 1.47 -17.24 -19.89
CA SER A 120 2.16 -16.90 -18.63
C SER A 120 2.10 -15.40 -18.33
N LYS A 121 2.21 -14.55 -19.35
CA LYS A 121 2.07 -13.08 -19.21
C LYS A 121 0.70 -12.65 -18.73
N LYS A 122 -0.37 -13.19 -19.35
CA LYS A 122 -1.74 -12.92 -18.91
C LYS A 122 -1.99 -13.45 -17.50
N LEU A 123 -1.47 -14.63 -17.16
CA LEU A 123 -1.61 -15.19 -15.83
C LEU A 123 -0.90 -14.32 -14.77
N PHE A 124 0.27 -13.78 -15.10
CA PHE A 124 1.00 -12.86 -14.24
C PHE A 124 0.25 -11.56 -13.99
N GLU A 125 -0.29 -10.93 -15.04
CA GLU A 125 -1.16 -9.74 -14.90
C GLU A 125 -2.42 -10.06 -14.06
N LEU A 126 -3.04 -11.21 -14.30
CA LEU A 126 -4.20 -11.65 -13.51
C LEU A 126 -3.85 -11.77 -12.02
N LYS A 127 -2.66 -12.29 -11.70
CA LYS A 127 -2.15 -12.41 -10.32
C LYS A 127 -1.93 -11.04 -9.69
N ILE A 128 -1.27 -10.11 -10.39
CA ILE A 128 -1.12 -8.71 -9.96
C ILE A 128 -2.48 -8.12 -9.60
N ARG A 129 -3.44 -8.20 -10.52
CA ARG A 129 -4.78 -7.66 -10.32
C ARG A 129 -5.47 -8.30 -9.12
N LYS A 130 -5.39 -9.63 -8.99
CA LYS A 130 -5.98 -10.37 -7.88
C LYS A 130 -5.36 -10.00 -6.54
N SER A 131 -4.06 -9.73 -6.48
CA SER A 131 -3.41 -9.25 -5.25
C SER A 131 -3.92 -7.87 -4.83
N ILE A 132 -4.10 -6.95 -5.78
CA ILE A 132 -4.70 -5.63 -5.50
C ILE A 132 -6.14 -5.78 -5.01
N GLU A 133 -6.98 -6.54 -5.73
CA GLU A 133 -8.37 -6.79 -5.36
C GLU A 133 -8.49 -7.44 -3.98
N HIS A 134 -7.61 -8.41 -3.69
CA HIS A 134 -7.58 -9.08 -2.40
C HIS A 134 -7.25 -8.11 -1.28
N TYR A 135 -6.21 -7.29 -1.46
CA TYR A 135 -5.81 -6.28 -0.50
C TYR A 135 -6.92 -5.25 -0.24
N ILE A 136 -7.58 -4.74 -1.29
CA ILE A 136 -8.74 -3.84 -1.14
C ILE A 136 -9.87 -4.53 -0.37
N SER A 137 -10.15 -5.80 -0.66
CA SER A 137 -11.17 -6.57 0.05
C SER A 137 -10.81 -6.79 1.52
N GLU A 138 -9.54 -7.02 1.86
CA GLU A 138 -9.09 -7.11 3.24
C GLU A 138 -9.27 -5.78 3.98
N LEU A 139 -8.93 -4.65 3.35
CA LEU A 139 -9.17 -3.33 3.91
C LEU A 139 -10.66 -3.05 4.14
N GLN A 140 -11.52 -3.41 3.19
CA GLN A 140 -12.97 -3.28 3.33
C GLN A 140 -13.50 -4.14 4.46
N LYS A 141 -13.07 -5.40 4.56
CA LYS A 141 -13.47 -6.30 5.66
C LYS A 141 -13.01 -5.75 7.02
N ALA A 142 -11.77 -5.26 7.11
CA ALA A 142 -11.25 -4.67 8.32
C ALA A 142 -12.04 -3.40 8.71
N SER A 143 -12.37 -2.55 7.73
CA SER A 143 -13.21 -1.37 7.93
C SER A 143 -14.64 -1.73 8.37
N ASP A 144 -15.26 -2.74 7.75
CA ASP A 144 -16.59 -3.21 8.12
C ASP A 144 -16.62 -3.85 9.51
N GLU A 145 -15.57 -4.61 9.86
CA GLU A 145 -15.39 -5.19 11.20
C GLU A 145 -15.21 -4.08 12.25
N PHE A 146 -14.40 -3.06 11.94
CA PHE A 146 -14.22 -1.88 12.78
C PHE A 146 -15.53 -1.10 12.98
N ALA A 147 -16.30 -0.86 11.91
CA ALA A 147 -17.59 -0.20 11.99
C ALA A 147 -18.61 -0.98 12.85
N LYS A 148 -18.62 -2.32 12.73
CA LYS A 148 -19.49 -3.17 13.56
C LYS A 148 -19.10 -3.12 15.03
N LEU A 149 -17.81 -3.22 15.34
CA LEU A 149 -17.34 -3.20 16.72
C LEU A 149 -17.54 -1.82 17.37
N THR A 150 -17.33 -0.72 16.64
CA THR A 150 -17.60 0.64 17.15
C THR A 150 -19.08 0.96 17.36
N SER A 151 -19.98 0.23 16.71
CA SER A 151 -21.43 0.37 16.92
C SER A 151 -21.96 -0.35 18.17
N LEU A 152 -21.15 -1.21 18.80
CA LEU A 152 -21.54 -1.94 20.01
C LEU A 152 -21.42 -1.05 21.25
N THR A 153 -22.47 -0.99 22.06
CA THR A 153 -22.54 -0.17 23.29
C THR A 153 -21.72 -0.75 24.46
N SER A 154 -21.34 -2.02 24.38
CA SER A 154 -20.49 -2.71 25.36
C SER A 154 -19.58 -3.70 24.63
N LEU A 155 -18.28 -3.44 24.67
CA LEU A 155 -17.25 -4.32 24.11
C LEU A 155 -16.71 -5.26 25.20
N THR A 156 -16.43 -6.50 24.84
CA THR A 156 -15.64 -7.40 25.69
C THR A 156 -14.15 -7.10 25.54
N LEU A 157 -13.32 -7.50 26.51
CA LEU A 157 -11.85 -7.34 26.46
C LEU A 157 -11.23 -7.88 25.15
N ASP A 158 -11.73 -9.01 24.64
CA ASP A 158 -11.26 -9.57 23.36
C ASP A 158 -11.68 -8.72 22.15
N GLN A 159 -12.88 -8.13 22.19
CA GLN A 159 -13.36 -7.22 21.15
C GLN A 159 -12.64 -5.87 21.19
N GLU A 160 -12.26 -5.38 22.37
CA GLU A 160 -11.43 -4.18 22.52
C GLU A 160 -10.02 -4.41 21.96
N ASN A 161 -9.39 -5.54 22.28
CA ASN A 161 -8.08 -5.91 21.71
C ASN A 161 -8.15 -6.04 20.19
N ARG A 162 -9.21 -6.67 19.67
CA ARG A 162 -9.42 -6.80 18.23
C ARG A 162 -9.65 -5.45 17.55
N LEU A 163 -10.39 -4.54 18.20
CA LEU A 163 -10.60 -3.18 17.70
C LEU A 163 -9.27 -2.41 17.64
N LEU A 164 -8.40 -2.56 18.63
CA LEU A 164 -7.04 -1.97 18.61
C LEU A 164 -6.16 -2.54 17.49
N GLU A 165 -6.22 -3.84 17.22
CA GLU A 165 -5.49 -4.45 16.10
C GLU A 165 -5.99 -3.94 14.74
N LEU A 166 -7.31 -3.85 14.57
CA LEU A 166 -7.93 -3.35 13.34
C LEU A 166 -7.61 -1.87 13.13
N ASP A 167 -7.64 -1.09 14.19
CA ASP A 167 -7.25 0.33 14.17
C ASP A 167 -5.77 0.48 13.79
N GLU A 168 -4.86 -0.31 14.39
CA GLU A 168 -3.45 -0.31 14.00
C GLU A 168 -3.24 -0.75 12.54
N PHE A 169 -4.01 -1.72 12.07
CA PHE A 169 -3.97 -2.16 10.68
C PHE A 169 -4.47 -1.07 9.72
N LEU A 170 -5.60 -0.43 10.00
CA LEU A 170 -6.13 0.65 9.18
C LEU A 170 -5.22 1.89 9.22
N GLU A 171 -4.70 2.26 10.39
CA GLU A 171 -3.74 3.36 10.56
C GLU A 171 -2.41 3.07 9.84
N SER A 172 -1.92 1.83 9.82
CA SER A 172 -0.69 1.47 9.08
C SER A 172 -0.84 1.56 7.56
N ASN A 173 -2.08 1.50 7.07
CA ASN A 173 -2.41 1.54 5.65
C ASN A 173 -2.85 2.94 5.17
N LEU A 174 -3.25 3.82 6.09
CA LEU A 174 -3.38 5.25 5.85
C LEU A 174 -1.99 5.88 5.92
N ASN A 175 -1.53 6.44 4.81
CA ASN A 175 -0.24 7.12 4.73
C ASN A 175 -0.07 8.08 5.93
N ASN A 176 1.00 7.88 6.71
CA ASN A 176 1.35 8.63 7.92
C ASN A 176 0.87 10.09 7.87
N ASP A 177 -0.14 10.45 8.68
CA ASP A 177 -0.27 11.80 9.26
C ASP A 177 -1.29 11.96 10.40
N VAL A 178 -2.03 10.92 10.79
CA VAL A 178 -2.93 11.02 11.97
C VAL A 178 -2.70 9.84 12.90
N LYS A 179 -1.52 9.78 13.52
CA LYS A 179 -1.28 8.89 14.66
C LYS A 179 -1.96 9.51 15.87
N ILE A 180 -3.17 9.05 16.23
CA ILE A 180 -3.74 9.41 17.53
C ILE A 180 -2.98 8.60 18.59
N PRO A 181 -2.24 9.24 19.50
CA PRO A 181 -1.43 8.56 20.49
C PRO A 181 -2.24 7.60 21.38
N LYS A 182 -1.67 6.43 21.69
CA LYS A 182 -2.29 5.35 22.48
C LYS A 182 -2.88 5.80 23.84
N HIS A 183 -2.35 6.87 24.45
CA HIS A 183 -2.83 7.42 25.71
C HIS A 183 -4.05 8.36 25.57
N LEU A 184 -4.34 8.83 24.36
CA LEU A 184 -5.55 9.61 24.04
C LEU A 184 -6.72 8.73 23.58
N LYS A 185 -6.52 7.40 23.48
CA LYS A 185 -7.54 6.41 23.13
C LYS A 185 -8.13 5.69 24.35
N THR A 186 -7.83 6.16 25.56
CA THR A 186 -8.50 5.68 26.78
C THR A 186 -9.83 6.42 26.93
N SER A 187 -10.92 5.67 27.14
CA SER A 187 -12.34 6.03 27.35
C SER A 187 -12.74 7.51 27.59
N GLN A 188 -11.96 8.29 28.34
CA GLN A 188 -12.22 9.70 28.63
C GLN A 188 -12.11 10.65 27.42
N HIS A 189 -11.36 10.31 26.38
CA HIS A 189 -11.07 11.25 25.28
C HIS A 189 -11.89 11.02 24.00
N ILE A 190 -12.59 9.89 23.87
CA ILE A 190 -13.53 9.63 22.76
C ILE A 190 -14.71 10.61 22.78
N GLY A 191 -15.13 11.04 23.99
CA GLY A 191 -16.14 12.09 24.15
C GLY A 191 -15.68 13.44 23.57
N ASN A 192 -14.42 13.80 23.80
CA ASN A 192 -13.86 15.06 23.29
C ASN A 192 -13.63 15.02 21.78
N ILE A 193 -13.33 13.84 21.21
CA ILE A 193 -13.21 13.66 19.75
C ILE A 193 -14.59 13.82 19.09
N LYS A 194 -15.65 13.26 19.66
CA LYS A 194 -17.03 13.51 19.19
C LYS A 194 -17.40 15.00 19.27
N GLU A 195 -16.98 15.69 20.33
CA GLU A 195 -17.24 17.12 20.46
C GLU A 195 -16.45 17.96 19.45
N LEU A 196 -15.22 17.57 19.12
CA LEU A 196 -14.40 18.20 18.08
C LEU A 196 -14.96 17.99 16.68
N ILE A 197 -15.47 16.79 16.37
CA ILE A 197 -16.15 16.50 15.10
C ILE A 197 -17.43 17.33 14.98
N ASN A 198 -18.26 17.38 16.03
CA ASN A 198 -19.47 18.20 16.03
C ASN A 198 -19.17 19.70 15.86
N ARG A 199 -18.08 20.21 16.44
CA ARG A 199 -17.67 21.61 16.26
C ARG A 199 -17.11 21.87 14.86
N ALA A 200 -16.41 20.92 14.26
CA ALA A 200 -15.94 21.02 12.88
C ALA A 200 -17.11 21.01 11.88
N GLU A 201 -18.13 20.17 12.12
CA GLU A 201 -19.38 20.15 11.36
C GLU A 201 -20.16 21.48 11.50
N ASP A 202 -20.28 22.03 12.71
CA ASP A 202 -20.94 23.33 12.95
C ASP A 202 -20.20 24.51 12.30
N ILE A 203 -18.86 24.40 12.12
CA ILE A 203 -18.08 25.39 11.37
C ILE A 203 -18.33 25.25 9.86
N LEU A 204 -18.38 24.02 9.34
CA LEU A 204 -18.67 23.76 7.92
C LEU A 204 -20.09 24.21 7.54
N GLU A 205 -21.07 23.96 8.41
CA GLU A 205 -22.47 24.37 8.22
C GLU A 205 -22.61 25.90 8.20
N LYS A 206 -21.85 26.60 9.06
CA LYS A 206 -21.81 28.07 9.07
C LYS A 206 -21.07 28.65 7.86
N MET A 207 -20.09 27.94 7.30
CA MET A 207 -19.39 28.36 6.08
C MET A 207 -20.27 28.22 4.83
N ASP A 208 -21.13 27.19 4.75
CA ASP A 208 -22.10 27.04 3.66
C ASP A 208 -23.16 28.15 3.65
N VAL A 209 -23.60 28.62 4.82
CA VAL A 209 -24.54 29.76 4.93
C VAL A 209 -23.91 31.07 4.44
N LEU A 210 -22.59 31.24 4.60
CA LEU A 210 -21.87 32.44 4.14
C LEU A 210 -21.67 32.47 2.62
N TYR A 211 -21.51 31.31 1.96
CA TYR A 211 -21.32 31.25 0.50
C TYR A 211 -22.62 31.42 -0.29
N VAL A 212 -23.77 30.98 0.23
CA VAL A 212 -25.09 31.22 -0.43
C VAL A 212 -25.51 32.70 -0.38
N SER A 213 -24.94 33.48 0.54
CA SER A 213 -25.22 34.91 0.69
C SER A 213 -24.44 35.82 -0.29
N ALA A 214 -23.39 35.30 -0.94
CA ALA A 214 -22.48 36.06 -1.79
C ALA A 214 -22.85 36.02 -3.30
N GLU A 215 -23.71 35.09 -3.73
CA GLU A 215 -24.15 34.99 -5.14
C GLU A 215 -25.49 35.70 -5.43
N LYS A 216 -26.06 36.41 -4.44
CA LYS A 216 -27.20 37.31 -4.65
C LYS A 216 -26.88 38.73 -4.19
N LYS A 217 -25.95 39.40 -4.86
CA LYS A 217 -25.87 40.86 -4.89
C LYS A 217 -25.17 41.37 -6.14
#